data_AF-A0A1G7KR98-F1
#
_entry.id   AF-A0A1G7KR98-F1
#
_cell.length_a   1.000
_cell.length_b   1.000
_cell.length_c   1.000
_cell.angle_alpha   90.00
_cell.angle_beta   90.00
_cell.angle_gamma   90.00
#
_symmetry.space_group_name_H-M   'P 1'
#
loop_
_entity.id
_entity.type
_entity.pdbx_description
1 polymer ?
#
loop_
_entity_poly.entity_id
_entity_poly.type
_entity_poly.pdbx_seq_one_letter_code
_entity_poly.pdbx_strand_id
1 'polypeptide(L)'
;MDLLPLVQVIAREGRLEEEMFLTTFLLDEAKHVEFFHVLTHEVAQGGDLEGFHGESYRRIFYEELPRAMNRLLQDPSPEAQVEAAVTYNVIVEGVLAETGYHAYRRAAEVVGERGLGLPGTLEGVGYVQRDESRHIAYGLYLLSRHLAQDPSLWGVLDRRMDQLLPLALGVVQEIFAAYPEGFPLGLEVGEFVGYAVDQFQKRYRRLQLARGQGLREIERIALEAEG
;
A
#
# COMPACT_ATOMS: atom_id res chain seq x y z
N MET A 1 -8.70 7.48 -10.25
CA MET A 1 -7.41 6.91 -9.82
C MET A 1 -6.76 7.95 -8.93
N ASP A 2 -6.60 7.65 -7.65
CA ASP A 2 -6.22 8.63 -6.63
C ASP A 2 -4.76 9.09 -6.74
N LEU A 3 -3.93 8.44 -7.57
CA LEU A 3 -2.53 8.80 -7.78
C LEU A 3 -2.31 10.06 -8.64
N LEU A 4 -3.27 10.41 -9.50
CA LEU A 4 -3.11 11.51 -10.48
C LEU A 4 -2.75 12.89 -9.86
N PRO A 5 -3.31 13.31 -8.71
CA PRO A 5 -2.89 14.54 -8.04
C PRO A 5 -1.40 14.57 -7.71
N LEU A 6 -0.81 13.45 -7.25
CA LEU A 6 0.62 13.38 -6.95
C LEU A 6 1.46 13.54 -8.21
N VAL A 7 1.08 12.88 -9.31
CA VAL A 7 1.76 13.02 -10.61
C VAL A 7 1.79 14.49 -11.05
N GLN A 8 0.67 15.21 -10.92
CA GLN A 8 0.60 16.63 -11.26
C GLN A 8 1.51 17.50 -10.38
N VAL A 9 1.62 17.21 -9.08
CA VAL A 9 2.52 17.93 -8.18
C VAL A 9 3.97 17.72 -8.60
N ILE A 10 4.39 16.47 -8.78
CA ILE A 10 5.76 16.11 -9.15
C ILE A 10 6.15 16.71 -10.51
N ALA A 11 5.24 16.70 -11.49
CA ALA A 11 5.44 17.35 -12.79
C ALA A 11 5.63 18.87 -12.65
N ARG A 12 4.80 19.54 -11.82
CA ARG A 12 4.91 20.99 -11.57
C ARG A 12 6.18 21.39 -10.83
N GLU A 13 6.72 20.48 -10.00
CA GLU A 13 8.03 20.65 -9.37
C GLU A 13 9.20 20.49 -10.35
N GLY A 14 8.94 20.08 -11.60
CA GLY A 14 9.96 19.88 -12.63
C GLY A 14 10.82 18.63 -12.42
N ARG A 15 10.30 17.63 -11.70
CA ARG A 15 11.01 16.38 -11.37
C ARG A 15 10.72 15.31 -12.42
N LEU A 16 11.30 15.50 -13.60
CA LEU A 16 10.99 14.71 -14.81
C LEU A 16 11.16 13.20 -14.61
N GLU A 17 12.22 12.76 -13.93
CA GLU A 17 12.49 11.34 -13.71
C GLU A 17 11.41 10.68 -12.83
N GLU A 18 10.96 11.38 -11.79
CA GLU A 18 9.88 10.92 -10.92
C GLU A 18 8.54 10.94 -11.67
N GLU A 19 8.28 11.97 -12.48
CA GLU A 19 7.11 12.03 -13.35
C GLU A 19 7.07 10.82 -14.31
N MET A 20 8.18 10.51 -14.98
CA MET A 20 8.30 9.35 -15.86
C MET A 20 8.00 8.03 -15.11
N PHE A 21 8.60 7.83 -13.93
CA PHE A 21 8.32 6.65 -13.11
C PHE A 21 6.84 6.56 -12.71
N LEU A 22 6.25 7.67 -12.28
CA LEU A 22 4.84 7.70 -11.89
C LEU A 22 3.89 7.33 -13.04
N THR A 23 4.29 7.50 -14.31
CA THR A 23 3.50 6.99 -15.44
C THR A 23 3.45 5.46 -15.51
N THR A 24 4.55 4.78 -15.15
CA THR A 24 4.56 3.31 -15.09
C THR A 24 3.77 2.82 -13.90
N PHE A 25 3.84 3.53 -12.76
CA PHE A 25 3.01 3.26 -11.59
C PHE A 25 1.51 3.32 -11.96
N LEU A 26 1.05 4.37 -12.65
CA LEU A 26 -0.35 4.46 -13.11
C LEU A 26 -0.76 3.27 -14.00
N LEU A 27 0.14 2.82 -14.89
CA LEU A 27 -0.10 1.65 -15.74
C LEU A 27 -0.16 0.36 -14.91
N ASP A 28 0.73 0.21 -13.93
CA ASP A 28 0.78 -0.94 -13.02
C ASP A 28 -0.55 -1.08 -12.29
N GLU A 29 -1.06 -0.01 -11.70
CA GLU A 29 -2.34 0.00 -10.99
C GLU A 29 -3.54 -0.29 -11.91
N ALA A 30 -3.50 0.17 -13.16
CA ALA A 30 -4.54 -0.18 -14.13
C ALA A 30 -4.54 -1.69 -14.44
N LYS A 31 -3.37 -2.31 -14.60
CA LYS A 31 -3.25 -3.77 -14.78
C LYS A 31 -3.71 -4.52 -13.54
N HIS A 32 -3.45 -4.00 -12.33
CA HIS A 32 -3.90 -4.63 -11.08
C HIS A 32 -5.42 -4.67 -11.00
N VAL A 33 -6.10 -3.57 -11.34
CA VAL A 33 -7.56 -3.52 -11.43
C VAL A 33 -8.08 -4.54 -12.45
N GLU A 34 -7.48 -4.63 -13.64
CA GLU A 34 -7.84 -5.62 -14.65
C GLU A 34 -7.67 -7.05 -14.11
N PHE A 35 -6.54 -7.37 -13.49
CA PHE A 35 -6.26 -8.69 -12.93
C PHE A 35 -7.29 -9.09 -11.88
N PHE A 36 -7.57 -8.23 -10.89
CA PHE A 36 -8.55 -8.55 -9.84
C PHE A 36 -9.98 -8.60 -10.38
N HIS A 37 -10.31 -7.82 -11.42
CA HIS A 37 -11.58 -7.94 -12.13
C HIS A 37 -11.73 -9.32 -12.79
N VAL A 38 -10.72 -9.77 -13.55
CA VAL A 38 -10.72 -11.10 -14.17
C VAL A 38 -10.79 -12.19 -13.09
N LEU A 39 -9.96 -12.11 -12.06
CA LEU A 39 -9.95 -13.09 -10.97
C LEU A 39 -11.33 -13.22 -10.33
N THR A 40 -11.92 -12.11 -9.87
CA THR A 40 -13.22 -12.13 -9.19
C THR A 40 -14.36 -12.54 -10.12
N HIS A 41 -14.30 -12.20 -11.41
CA HIS A 41 -15.28 -12.67 -12.38
C HIS A 41 -15.23 -14.20 -12.53
N GLU A 42 -14.03 -14.77 -12.67
CA GLU A 42 -13.83 -16.21 -12.83
C GLU A 42 -14.15 -17.00 -11.55
N VAL A 43 -13.82 -16.47 -10.36
CA VAL A 43 -14.03 -17.20 -9.09
C VAL A 43 -15.37 -16.93 -8.40
N ALA A 44 -15.90 -15.71 -8.51
CA ALA A 44 -17.10 -15.26 -7.79
C ALA A 44 -18.29 -14.98 -8.72
N GLN A 45 -18.18 -15.29 -10.02
CA GLN A 45 -19.25 -15.20 -11.02
C GLN A 45 -19.94 -13.82 -11.10
N GLY A 46 -19.22 -12.74 -10.76
CA GLY A 46 -19.71 -11.37 -10.90
C GLY A 46 -20.80 -10.94 -9.91
N GLY A 47 -20.85 -11.54 -8.71
CA GLY A 47 -21.70 -11.03 -7.63
C GLY A 47 -21.30 -9.64 -7.14
N ASP A 48 -22.23 -8.93 -6.49
CA ASP A 48 -21.93 -7.66 -5.81
C ASP A 48 -21.00 -7.91 -4.61
N LEU A 49 -19.86 -7.23 -4.60
CA LEU A 49 -18.82 -7.36 -3.58
C LEU A 49 -18.80 -6.20 -2.58
N GLU A 50 -19.63 -5.15 -2.75
CA GLU A 50 -19.63 -3.99 -1.85
C GLU A 50 -19.99 -4.34 -0.40
N GLY A 51 -20.69 -5.46 -0.19
CA GLY A 51 -21.02 -5.99 1.12
C GLY A 51 -19.79 -6.42 1.94
N PHE A 52 -18.64 -6.67 1.30
CA PHE A 52 -17.40 -7.06 1.98
C PHE A 52 -16.57 -5.87 2.49
N HIS A 53 -16.98 -4.65 2.20
CA HIS A 53 -16.28 -3.45 2.67
C HIS A 53 -16.66 -3.13 4.12
N GLY A 54 -15.81 -3.51 5.08
CA GLY A 54 -16.01 -3.13 6.49
C GLY A 54 -15.89 -1.62 6.75
N GLU A 55 -16.14 -1.20 7.99
CA GLU A 55 -16.07 0.21 8.40
C GLU A 55 -14.66 0.78 8.21
N SER A 56 -13.64 0.07 8.67
CA SER A 56 -12.24 0.50 8.56
C SER A 56 -11.81 0.56 7.09
N TYR A 57 -12.29 -0.37 6.26
CA TYR A 57 -12.02 -0.36 4.82
C TYR A 57 -12.59 0.91 4.18
N ARG A 58 -13.87 1.21 4.43
CA ARG A 58 -14.52 2.42 3.92
C ARG A 58 -13.80 3.67 4.42
N ARG A 59 -13.42 3.72 5.70
CA ARG A 59 -12.69 4.84 6.26
C ARG A 59 -11.37 5.08 5.53
N ILE A 60 -10.59 4.04 5.24
CA ILE A 60 -9.32 4.19 4.51
C ILE A 60 -9.56 4.57 3.05
N PHE A 61 -10.27 3.72 2.31
CA PHE A 61 -10.32 3.80 0.85
C PHE A 61 -11.31 4.83 0.33
N TYR A 62 -12.38 5.13 1.06
CA TYR A 62 -13.43 6.04 0.57
C TYR A 62 -13.28 7.45 1.16
N GLU A 63 -12.56 7.59 2.27
CA GLU A 63 -12.37 8.88 2.94
C GLU A 63 -10.90 9.29 3.03
N GLU A 64 -10.07 8.56 3.78
CA GLU A 64 -8.71 9.00 4.12
C GLU A 64 -7.79 9.10 2.90
N LEU A 65 -7.80 8.10 2.02
CA LEU A 65 -6.98 8.05 0.82
C LEU A 65 -7.41 9.12 -0.20
N PRO A 66 -8.68 9.19 -0.64
CA PRO A 66 -9.13 10.25 -1.54
C PRO A 66 -8.92 11.64 -0.95
N ARG A 67 -9.12 11.84 0.36
CA ARG A 67 -8.89 13.12 1.02
C ARG A 67 -7.43 13.54 0.96
N ALA A 68 -6.51 12.66 1.32
CA ALA A 68 -5.08 12.95 1.32
C ALA A 68 -4.55 13.24 -0.08
N MET A 69 -4.96 12.44 -1.07
CA MET A 69 -4.51 12.64 -2.45
C MET A 69 -5.13 13.88 -3.10
N ASN A 70 -6.44 14.10 -2.95
CA ASN A 70 -7.11 15.26 -3.55
C ASN A 70 -6.71 16.59 -2.90
N ARG A 71 -6.23 16.59 -1.64
CA ARG A 71 -5.63 17.78 -1.01
C ARG A 71 -4.51 18.37 -1.87
N LEU A 72 -3.72 17.53 -2.55
CA LEU A 72 -2.59 17.94 -3.41
C LEU A 72 -3.00 18.84 -4.58
N LEU A 73 -4.27 18.80 -5.01
CA LEU A 73 -4.78 19.67 -6.07
C LEU A 73 -4.84 21.15 -5.64
N GLN A 74 -4.97 21.40 -4.34
CA GLN A 74 -5.10 22.74 -3.76
C GLN A 74 -3.89 23.14 -2.90
N ASP A 75 -3.26 22.16 -2.25
CA ASP A 75 -2.12 22.33 -1.37
C ASP A 75 -1.04 21.30 -1.71
N PRO A 76 -0.05 21.65 -2.57
CA PRO A 76 1.04 20.77 -2.95
C PRO A 76 2.22 20.85 -1.96
N SER A 77 2.03 21.35 -0.74
CA SER A 77 3.12 21.52 0.23
C SER A 77 3.81 20.19 0.58
N PRO A 78 5.08 20.23 1.04
CA PRO A 78 5.78 19.04 1.53
C PRO A 78 4.99 18.28 2.61
N GLU A 79 4.28 18.99 3.50
CA GLU A 79 3.40 18.38 4.50
C GLU A 79 2.28 17.56 3.86
N ALA A 80 1.56 18.12 2.89
CA ALA A 80 0.49 17.43 2.18
C ALA A 80 1.02 16.23 1.38
N GLN A 81 2.19 16.36 0.74
CA GLN A 81 2.84 15.25 0.03
C GLN A 81 3.26 14.12 0.97
N VAL A 82 3.77 14.44 2.17
CA VAL A 82 4.10 13.45 3.20
C VAL A 82 2.85 12.70 3.67
N GLU A 83 1.75 13.40 3.95
CA GLU A 83 0.50 12.74 4.34
C GLU A 83 -0.06 11.83 3.24
N ALA A 84 -0.01 12.29 1.99
CA ALA A 84 -0.43 11.53 0.81
C ALA A 84 0.41 10.25 0.64
N ALA A 85 1.75 10.37 0.64
CA ALA A 85 2.66 9.24 0.47
C ALA A 85 2.61 8.23 1.64
N VAL A 86 2.40 8.70 2.88
CA VAL A 86 2.13 7.80 4.02
C VAL A 86 0.84 7.03 3.79
N THR A 87 -0.23 7.71 3.39
CA THR A 87 -1.54 7.08 3.22
C THR A 87 -1.51 6.05 2.09
N TYR A 88 -0.98 6.41 0.93
CA TYR A 88 -0.94 5.55 -0.25
C TYR A 88 0.16 4.49 -0.13
N ASN A 89 1.42 4.89 -0.13
CA ASN A 89 2.52 3.95 -0.34
C ASN A 89 2.90 3.17 0.92
N VAL A 90 2.73 3.78 2.10
CA VAL A 90 3.11 3.11 3.35
C VAL A 90 1.97 2.26 3.89
N ILE A 91 0.77 2.82 4.03
CA ILE A 91 -0.36 2.11 4.65
C ILE A 91 -1.11 1.24 3.63
N VAL A 92 -1.59 1.81 2.52
CA VAL A 92 -2.38 1.06 1.53
C VAL A 92 -1.52 -0.01 0.85
N GLU A 93 -0.39 0.35 0.26
CA GLU A 93 0.49 -0.62 -0.42
C GLU A 93 1.37 -1.37 0.58
N GLY A 94 2.12 -0.61 1.38
CA GLY A 94 3.18 -1.15 2.24
C GLY A 94 2.71 -1.99 3.43
N VAL A 95 1.43 -1.93 3.81
CA VAL A 95 0.84 -2.70 4.92
C VAL A 95 -0.34 -3.53 4.45
N LEU A 96 -1.40 -2.90 3.92
CA LEU A 96 -2.63 -3.62 3.58
C LEU A 96 -2.44 -4.55 2.38
N ALA A 97 -1.87 -4.07 1.28
CA ALA A 97 -1.65 -4.88 0.09
C ALA A 97 -0.68 -6.05 0.38
N GLU A 98 0.45 -5.78 1.04
CA GLU A 98 1.40 -6.81 1.48
C GLU A 98 0.75 -7.89 2.38
N THR A 99 -0.14 -7.48 3.29
CA THR A 99 -0.89 -8.42 4.15
C THR A 99 -1.91 -9.21 3.33
N GLY A 100 -2.55 -8.59 2.34
CA GLY A 100 -3.43 -9.26 1.38
C GLY A 100 -2.70 -10.31 0.54
N TYR A 101 -1.48 -10.02 0.05
CA TYR A 101 -0.67 -11.00 -0.69
C TYR A 101 -0.27 -12.18 0.19
N HIS A 102 0.04 -11.93 1.47
CA HIS A 102 0.23 -12.99 2.45
C HIS A 102 -1.04 -13.84 2.62
N ALA A 103 -2.22 -13.21 2.72
CA ALA A 103 -3.51 -13.92 2.78
C ALA A 103 -3.77 -14.80 1.55
N TYR A 104 -3.52 -14.31 0.33
CA TYR A 104 -3.65 -15.11 -0.88
C TYR A 104 -2.74 -16.35 -0.88
N ARG A 105 -1.48 -16.19 -0.47
CA ARG A 105 -0.54 -17.32 -0.37
C ARG A 105 -1.01 -18.35 0.64
N ARG A 106 -1.36 -17.92 1.86
CA ARG A 106 -1.84 -18.83 2.91
C ARG A 106 -3.13 -19.53 2.54
N ALA A 107 -4.07 -18.81 1.91
CA ALA A 107 -5.30 -19.40 1.41
C ALA A 107 -5.01 -20.47 0.34
N ALA A 108 -4.15 -20.16 -0.63
CA ALA A 108 -3.75 -21.10 -1.68
C ALA A 108 -3.04 -22.35 -1.14
N GLU A 109 -2.20 -22.21 -0.13
CA GLU A 109 -1.55 -23.33 0.56
C GLU A 109 -2.61 -24.25 1.20
N VAL A 110 -3.54 -23.68 1.97
CA VAL A 110 -4.60 -24.46 2.64
C VAL A 110 -5.50 -25.19 1.64
N VAL A 111 -5.94 -24.54 0.56
CA VAL A 111 -6.79 -25.22 -0.44
C VAL A 111 -6.00 -26.20 -1.31
N GLY A 112 -4.70 -25.95 -1.51
CA GLY A 112 -3.78 -26.84 -2.19
C GLY A 112 -3.62 -28.18 -1.47
N GLU A 113 -3.51 -28.17 -0.14
CA GLU A 113 -3.51 -29.38 0.70
C GLU A 113 -4.82 -30.20 0.57
N ARG A 114 -5.91 -29.53 0.16
CA ARG A 114 -7.23 -30.14 -0.09
C ARG A 114 -7.43 -30.55 -1.56
N GLY A 115 -6.38 -30.46 -2.39
CA GLY A 115 -6.40 -30.89 -3.79
C GLY A 115 -6.86 -29.81 -4.79
N LEU A 116 -7.01 -28.56 -4.37
CA LEU A 116 -7.36 -27.44 -5.25
C LEU A 116 -6.19 -26.47 -5.41
N GLY A 117 -5.50 -26.54 -6.54
CA GLY A 117 -4.42 -25.60 -6.87
C GLY A 117 -4.97 -24.28 -7.43
N LEU A 118 -4.35 -23.16 -7.04
CA LEU A 118 -4.68 -21.81 -7.54
C LEU A 118 -3.47 -21.16 -8.27
N PRO A 119 -2.88 -21.79 -9.30
CA PRO A 119 -1.64 -21.32 -9.91
C PRO A 119 -1.79 -19.93 -10.54
N GLY A 120 -2.90 -19.65 -11.24
CA GLY A 120 -3.14 -18.33 -11.85
C GLY A 120 -3.30 -17.21 -10.82
N THR A 121 -3.95 -17.50 -9.68
CA THR A 121 -4.06 -16.54 -8.57
C THR A 121 -2.68 -16.25 -7.97
N LEU A 122 -1.87 -17.28 -7.71
CA LEU A 122 -0.52 -17.11 -7.15
C LEU A 122 0.42 -16.37 -8.10
N GLU A 123 0.40 -16.69 -9.38
CA GLU A 123 1.21 -16.02 -10.40
C GLU A 123 0.81 -14.56 -10.55
N GLY A 124 -0.49 -14.27 -10.67
CA GLY A 124 -0.99 -12.90 -10.78
C GLY A 124 -0.68 -12.06 -9.54
N VAL A 125 -0.93 -12.59 -8.33
CA VAL A 125 -0.54 -11.93 -7.07
C VAL A 125 0.97 -11.72 -7.00
N GLY A 126 1.77 -12.65 -7.51
CA GLY A 126 3.23 -12.49 -7.61
C GLY A 126 3.64 -11.34 -8.54
N TYR A 127 2.97 -11.15 -9.67
CA TYR A 127 3.22 -10.01 -10.55
C TYR A 127 2.83 -8.68 -9.89
N VAL A 128 1.64 -8.62 -9.28
CA VAL A 128 1.18 -7.43 -8.54
C VAL A 128 2.19 -7.09 -7.44
N GLN A 129 2.57 -8.05 -6.60
CA GLN A 129 3.53 -7.82 -5.52
C GLN A 129 4.90 -7.32 -6.01
N ARG A 130 5.34 -7.77 -7.19
CA ARG A 130 6.59 -7.28 -7.80
C ARG A 130 6.47 -5.82 -8.23
N ASP A 131 5.32 -5.43 -8.77
CA ASP A 131 5.06 -4.04 -9.16
C ASP A 131 4.95 -3.14 -7.91
N GLU A 132 4.20 -3.57 -6.89
CA GLU A 132 4.10 -2.89 -5.58
C GLU A 132 5.44 -2.67 -4.89
N SER A 133 6.41 -3.56 -5.06
CA SER A 133 7.74 -3.39 -4.47
C SER A 133 8.41 -2.08 -4.94
N ARG A 134 8.18 -1.68 -6.20
CA ARG A 134 8.67 -0.42 -6.77
C ARG A 134 7.84 0.76 -6.29
N HIS A 135 6.52 0.61 -6.15
CA HIS A 135 5.63 1.66 -5.66
C HIS A 135 5.98 2.06 -4.22
N ILE A 136 6.15 1.06 -3.35
CA ILE A 136 6.58 1.24 -1.97
C ILE A 136 7.98 1.87 -1.93
N ALA A 137 8.91 1.40 -2.77
CA ALA A 137 10.25 1.98 -2.84
C ALA A 137 10.22 3.47 -3.21
N TYR A 138 9.41 3.86 -4.20
CA TYR A 138 9.21 5.26 -4.56
C TYR A 138 8.63 6.07 -3.42
N GLY A 139 7.58 5.58 -2.75
CA GLY A 139 6.99 6.27 -1.59
C GLY A 139 8.00 6.47 -0.45
N LEU A 140 8.82 5.47 -0.15
CA LEU A 140 9.89 5.59 0.84
C LEU A 140 10.97 6.58 0.42
N TYR A 141 11.35 6.61 -0.86
CA TYR A 141 12.28 7.60 -1.41
C TYR A 141 11.70 9.03 -1.29
N LEU A 142 10.44 9.23 -1.69
CA LEU A 142 9.75 10.53 -1.63
C LEU A 142 9.70 11.06 -0.19
N LEU A 143 9.30 10.21 0.76
CA LEU A 143 9.27 10.55 2.18
C LEU A 143 10.66 10.87 2.73
N SER A 144 11.66 10.05 2.39
CA SER A 144 13.05 10.26 2.81
C SER A 144 13.60 11.59 2.28
N ARG A 145 13.33 11.91 1.01
CA ARG A 145 13.72 13.17 0.37
C ARG A 145 13.13 14.38 1.10
N HIS A 146 11.83 14.35 1.40
CA HIS A 146 11.16 15.41 2.16
C HIS A 146 11.76 15.57 3.56
N LEU A 147 12.00 14.47 4.29
CA LEU A 147 12.61 14.50 5.63
C LEU A 147 14.05 15.03 5.63
N ALA A 148 14.83 14.74 4.58
CA ALA A 148 16.19 15.26 4.45
C ALA A 148 16.23 16.76 4.15
N GLN A 149 15.18 17.29 3.49
CA GLN A 149 15.04 18.72 3.20
C GLN A 149 14.47 19.48 4.40
N ASP A 150 13.50 18.89 5.10
CA ASP A 150 12.89 19.45 6.31
C ASP A 150 12.65 18.35 7.37
N PRO A 151 13.58 18.21 8.34
CA PRO A 151 13.43 17.23 9.42
C PRO A 151 12.20 17.44 10.32
N SER A 152 11.56 18.63 10.30
CA SER A 152 10.36 18.90 11.10
C SER A 152 9.13 18.12 10.59
N LEU A 153 9.15 17.72 9.31
CA LEU A 153 8.11 16.89 8.69
C LEU A 153 8.02 15.48 9.30
N TRP A 154 9.00 15.06 10.10
CA TRP A 154 8.91 13.83 10.88
C TRP A 154 7.64 13.78 11.74
N GLY A 155 7.28 14.90 12.37
CA GLY A 155 6.09 14.96 13.20
C GLY A 155 4.80 14.77 12.40
N VAL A 156 4.76 15.21 11.14
CA VAL A 156 3.62 14.99 10.23
C VAL A 156 3.51 13.51 9.88
N LEU A 157 4.62 12.91 9.46
CA LEU A 157 4.71 11.49 9.10
C LEU A 157 4.27 10.59 10.26
N ASP A 158 4.85 10.81 11.44
CA ASP A 158 4.63 10.01 12.65
C ASP A 158 3.16 10.06 13.06
N ARG A 159 2.56 11.26 13.12
CA ARG A 159 1.14 11.42 13.41
C ARG A 159 0.25 10.73 12.39
N ARG A 160 0.58 10.82 11.10
CA ARG A 160 -0.23 10.20 10.03
C ARG A 160 -0.17 8.68 10.10
N MET A 161 1.01 8.12 10.36
CA MET A 161 1.21 6.68 10.59
C MET A 161 0.38 6.18 11.78
N ASP A 162 0.43 6.89 12.92
CA ASP A 162 -0.32 6.54 14.12
C ASP A 162 -1.84 6.63 13.93
N GLN A 163 -2.32 7.60 13.15
CA GLN A 163 -3.74 7.75 12.83
C GLN A 163 -4.27 6.58 11.98
N LEU A 164 -3.47 6.11 11.03
CA LEU A 164 -3.91 5.12 10.05
C LEU A 164 -3.68 3.67 10.49
N LEU A 165 -2.72 3.40 11.38
CA LEU A 165 -2.43 2.05 11.85
C LEU A 165 -3.66 1.34 12.46
N PRO A 166 -4.44 1.95 13.39
CA PRO A 166 -5.62 1.29 13.94
C PRO A 166 -6.64 0.92 12.86
N LEU A 167 -6.83 1.77 11.85
CA LEU A 167 -7.72 1.49 10.72
C LEU A 167 -7.20 0.33 9.88
N ALA A 168 -5.89 0.29 9.60
CA ALA A 168 -5.30 -0.80 8.82
C ALA A 168 -5.45 -2.16 9.53
N LEU A 169 -5.27 -2.19 10.85
CA LEU A 169 -5.52 -3.38 11.64
C LEU A 169 -7.01 -3.72 11.71
N GLY A 170 -7.88 -2.71 11.74
CA GLY A 170 -9.33 -2.86 11.66
C GLY A 170 -9.78 -3.56 10.38
N VAL A 171 -9.22 -3.19 9.21
CA VAL A 171 -9.50 -3.87 7.93
C VAL A 171 -9.21 -5.36 8.02
N VAL A 172 -8.06 -5.73 8.59
CA VAL A 172 -7.69 -7.14 8.76
C VAL A 172 -8.67 -7.84 9.70
N GLN A 173 -8.99 -7.24 10.84
CA GLN A 173 -9.89 -7.84 11.83
C GLN A 173 -11.32 -8.03 11.30
N GLU A 174 -11.85 -7.04 10.58
CA GLU A 174 -13.21 -7.04 10.02
C GLU A 174 -13.44 -8.21 9.05
N ILE A 175 -12.42 -8.58 8.26
CA ILE A 175 -12.47 -9.74 7.35
C ILE A 175 -12.76 -11.04 8.13
N PHE A 176 -12.10 -11.24 9.28
CA PHE A 176 -12.31 -12.44 10.10
C PHE A 176 -13.60 -12.34 10.92
N ALA A 177 -13.95 -11.16 11.41
CA ALA A 177 -15.17 -10.93 12.19
C ALA A 177 -16.46 -11.22 11.40
N ALA A 178 -16.41 -11.16 10.07
CA ALA A 178 -17.50 -11.59 9.20
C ALA A 178 -17.84 -13.10 9.31
N TYR A 179 -16.99 -13.90 9.96
CA TYR A 179 -17.15 -15.34 10.15
C TYR A 179 -17.16 -15.72 11.64
N PRO A 180 -18.26 -15.45 12.38
CA PRO A 180 -18.31 -15.65 13.83
C PRO A 180 -18.20 -17.11 14.27
N GLU A 181 -18.52 -18.06 13.37
CA GLU A 181 -18.38 -19.49 13.60
C GLU A 181 -16.96 -20.02 13.29
N GLY A 182 -16.05 -19.15 12.85
CA GLY A 182 -14.68 -19.46 12.46
C GLY A 182 -14.43 -19.23 10.97
N PHE A 183 -13.23 -18.76 10.64
CA PHE A 183 -12.85 -18.47 9.26
C PHE A 183 -12.83 -19.76 8.41
N PRO A 184 -13.47 -19.81 7.22
CA PRO A 184 -13.67 -21.05 6.45
C PRO A 184 -12.39 -21.84 6.08
N LEU A 185 -11.24 -21.18 6.07
CA LEU A 185 -9.94 -21.78 5.77
C LEU A 185 -9.15 -22.20 7.02
N GLY A 186 -9.71 -22.06 8.23
CA GLY A 186 -8.99 -22.35 9.47
C GLY A 186 -7.76 -21.45 9.69
N LEU A 187 -7.77 -20.28 9.06
CA LEU A 187 -6.74 -19.25 9.23
C LEU A 187 -7.09 -18.39 10.44
N GLU A 188 -6.06 -17.99 11.19
CA GLU A 188 -6.21 -17.25 12.44
C GLU A 188 -5.90 -15.76 12.25
N VAL A 189 -6.79 -14.90 12.72
CA VAL A 189 -6.64 -13.43 12.60
C VAL A 189 -5.31 -12.92 13.16
N GLY A 190 -4.81 -13.57 14.22
CA GLY A 190 -3.55 -13.20 14.87
C GLY A 190 -2.33 -13.29 13.94
N GLU A 191 -2.32 -14.23 12.99
CA GLU A 191 -1.25 -14.34 11.99
C GLU A 191 -1.19 -13.08 11.12
N PHE A 192 -2.34 -12.63 10.61
CA PHE A 192 -2.43 -11.52 9.67
C PHE A 192 -2.28 -10.17 10.35
N VAL A 193 -2.81 -10.01 11.56
CA VAL A 193 -2.55 -8.83 12.39
C VAL A 193 -1.06 -8.71 12.72
N GLY A 194 -0.41 -9.82 13.11
CA GLY A 194 1.03 -9.84 13.35
C GLY A 194 1.83 -9.46 12.10
N TYR A 195 1.47 -10.02 10.94
CA TYR A 195 2.10 -9.69 9.66
C TYR A 195 1.95 -8.21 9.29
N ALA A 196 0.75 -7.65 9.45
CA ALA A 196 0.49 -6.23 9.17
C ALA A 196 1.32 -5.31 10.08
N VAL A 197 1.41 -5.62 11.38
CA VAL A 197 2.26 -4.89 12.33
C VAL A 197 3.73 -4.98 11.92
N ASP A 198 4.22 -6.15 11.53
CA ASP A 198 5.60 -6.33 11.08
C ASP A 198 5.91 -5.50 9.83
N GLN A 199 5.00 -5.47 8.86
CA GLN A 199 5.14 -4.64 7.66
C GLN A 199 5.19 -3.16 8.02
N PHE A 200 4.26 -2.68 8.86
CA PHE A 200 4.25 -1.30 9.35
C PHE A 200 5.58 -0.93 10.02
N GLN A 201 6.05 -1.77 10.96
CA GLN A 201 7.29 -1.52 11.69
C GLN A 201 8.53 -1.52 10.77
N LYS A 202 8.57 -2.39 9.74
CA LYS A 202 9.67 -2.39 8.76
C LYS A 202 9.75 -1.04 8.05
N ARG A 203 8.62 -0.48 7.61
CA ARG A 203 8.59 0.83 6.91
C ARG A 203 8.92 1.97 7.86
N TYR A 204 8.36 1.95 9.06
CA TYR A 204 8.65 2.94 10.08
C TYR A 204 10.14 3.00 10.42
N ARG A 205 10.79 1.84 10.66
CA ARG A 205 12.25 1.77 10.91
C ARG A 205 13.07 2.30 9.73
N ARG A 206 12.67 1.98 8.50
CA ARG A 206 13.37 2.49 7.30
C ARG A 206 13.32 4.01 7.22
N LEU A 207 12.16 4.61 7.51
CA LEU A 207 11.97 6.07 7.53
C LEU A 207 12.69 6.73 8.71
N GLN A 208 12.76 6.07 9.87
CA GLN A 208 13.57 6.54 11.01
C GLN A 208 15.05 6.66 10.64
N LEU A 209 15.60 5.67 9.93
CA LEU A 209 17.00 5.70 9.48
C LEU A 209 17.25 6.86 8.49
N ALA A 210 16.28 7.15 7.62
CA ALA A 210 16.40 8.24 6.64
C ALA A 210 16.52 9.64 7.27
N ARG A 211 16.05 9.84 8.51
CA ARG A 211 16.16 11.13 9.23
C ARG A 211 17.60 11.61 9.41
N GLY A 212 18.56 10.68 9.44
CA GLY A 212 19.98 10.98 9.60
C GLY A 212 20.75 11.14 8.29
N GLN A 213 20.09 10.92 7.14
CA GLN A 213 20.75 10.84 5.84
C GLN A 213 20.65 12.17 5.09
N GLY A 214 21.72 12.52 4.38
CA GLY A 214 21.69 13.65 3.44
C GLY A 214 21.00 13.28 2.13
N LEU A 215 20.48 14.27 1.39
CA LEU A 215 19.78 14.04 0.12
C LEU A 215 20.57 13.19 -0.89
N ARG A 216 21.88 13.48 -1.06
CA ARG A 216 22.76 12.71 -1.95
C ARG A 216 22.90 11.24 -1.54
N GLU A 217 22.85 10.97 -0.24
CA GLU A 217 22.91 9.59 0.27
C GLU A 217 21.62 8.85 -0.06
N ILE A 218 20.47 9.50 0.11
CA ILE A 218 19.15 8.96 -0.24
C ILE A 218 19.06 8.67 -1.74
N GLU A 219 19.46 9.61 -2.59
CA GLU A 219 19.48 9.44 -4.05
C GLU A 219 20.39 8.28 -4.46
N ARG A 220 21.58 8.19 -3.87
CA ARG A 220 22.50 7.07 -4.11
C ARG A 220 21.87 5.73 -3.71
N ILE A 221 21.28 5.63 -2.52
CA ILE A 221 20.63 4.40 -2.05
C ILE A 221 19.47 4.00 -2.97
N ALA A 222 18.69 4.96 -3.46
CA ALA A 222 17.60 4.70 -4.41
C ALA A 222 18.12 4.11 -5.74
N LEU A 223 19.27 4.59 -6.22
CA LEU A 223 19.91 4.11 -7.44
C LEU A 223 20.68 2.79 -7.26
N GLU A 224 21.19 2.50 -6.05
CA GLU A 224 21.95 1.28 -5.73
C GLU A 224 21.05 0.11 -5.28
N ALA A 225 19.79 0.36 -4.90
CA ALA A 225 18.85 -0.68 -4.47
C ALA A 225 18.41 -1.63 -5.60
N GLU A 226 18.88 -1.43 -6.84
CA GLU A 226 18.69 -2.32 -8.00
C GLU A 226 19.87 -3.29 -8.26
N GLY A 227 20.82 -3.42 -7.32
CA GLY A 227 21.99 -4.32 -7.44
C GLY A 227 21.86 -5.69 -6.77
#